data_AF-Q2GPN2-F1
#
_entry.id   AF-Q2GPN2-F1
#
_cell.length_a   1.000
_cell.length_b   1.000
_cell.length_c   1.000
_cell.angle_alpha   90.00
_cell.angle_beta   90.00
_cell.angle_gamma   90.00
#
_symmetry.space_group_name_H-M   'P 1'
#
loop_
_entity.id
_entity.type
_entity.pdbx_description
1 polymer ?
#
loop_
_entity_poly.entity_id
_entity_poly.type
_entity_poly.pdbx_seq_one_letter_code
_entity_poly.pdbx_strand_id
1 'polypeptide(L)'
;MEKCDCVYKVGASTKCTIGEFDKLRPDCVTKESRYMDMDGTGVAVESDEFMFISEDLDVPFARLGDSGSIVWDTHGNAVGLLFRGQRPNQTRGWCVYVTPIEDVFESIKAKSGNKIQEIRFLGEP
;
A
#
# COMPACT_ATOMS: atom_id res chain seq x y z
N MET A 1 13.76 -12.48 16.60
CA MET A 1 13.39 -11.59 15.49
C MET A 1 12.18 -12.25 14.86
N GLU A 2 10.98 -11.67 15.06
CA GLU A 2 9.77 -12.21 14.41
C GLU A 2 9.98 -12.20 12.89
N LYS A 3 9.51 -13.26 12.24
CA LYS A 3 9.72 -13.51 10.82
C LYS A 3 8.87 -12.50 10.02
N CYS A 4 9.49 -11.76 9.11
CA CYS A 4 8.76 -10.96 8.12
C CYS A 4 7.85 -11.89 7.32
N ASP A 5 6.58 -11.52 7.16
CA ASP A 5 5.65 -12.30 6.34
C ASP A 5 5.91 -11.98 4.86
N CYS A 6 6.05 -13.01 4.02
CA CYS A 6 6.21 -12.81 2.58
C CYS A 6 4.90 -12.28 1.98
N VAL A 7 5.00 -11.31 1.09
CA VAL A 7 3.85 -10.75 0.37
C VAL A 7 4.05 -10.74 -1.13
N TYR A 8 2.92 -10.72 -1.84
CA TYR A 8 2.85 -10.85 -3.28
C TYR A 8 2.03 -9.71 -3.87
N LYS A 9 2.40 -9.24 -5.06
CA LYS A 9 1.49 -8.42 -5.87
C LYS A 9 1.62 -8.75 -7.35
N VAL A 10 0.58 -8.37 -8.09
CA VAL A 10 0.60 -8.35 -9.56
C VAL A 10 0.45 -6.89 -10.00
N GLY A 11 1.53 -6.31 -10.51
CA GLY A 11 1.58 -4.95 -11.03
C GLY A 11 1.51 -4.87 -12.54
N ALA A 12 1.02 -3.75 -13.07
CA ALA A 12 0.96 -3.51 -14.50
C ALA A 12 2.36 -3.47 -15.16
N SER A 13 3.36 -2.95 -14.44
CA SER A 13 4.71 -2.77 -14.97
C SER A 13 5.65 -3.89 -14.53
N THR A 14 5.49 -4.42 -13.32
CA THR A 14 6.40 -5.44 -12.77
C THR A 14 5.92 -6.87 -12.95
N LYS A 15 4.68 -7.09 -13.40
CA LYS A 15 4.01 -8.41 -13.32
C LYS A 15 3.98 -8.88 -11.86
N CYS A 16 4.23 -10.17 -11.60
CA CYS A 16 4.27 -10.74 -10.27
C CYS A 16 5.58 -10.38 -9.53
N THR A 17 5.47 -9.83 -8.33
CA THR A 17 6.61 -9.48 -7.47
C THR A 17 6.38 -9.98 -6.06
N ILE A 18 7.47 -10.40 -5.41
CA ILE A 18 7.52 -10.85 -4.02
C ILE A 18 8.24 -9.77 -3.21
N GLY A 19 7.81 -9.54 -1.98
CA GLY A 19 8.47 -8.63 -1.05
C GLY A 19 8.32 -9.11 0.38
N GLU A 20 9.02 -8.44 1.27
CA GLU A 20 8.88 -8.66 2.71
C GLU A 20 7.95 -7.60 3.29
N PHE A 21 6.97 -8.07 4.06
CA PHE A 21 6.18 -7.20 4.91
C PHE A 21 6.95 -6.91 6.19
N ASP A 22 7.28 -5.64 6.38
CA ASP A 22 7.58 -5.11 7.71
C ASP A 22 6.32 -4.40 8.23
N LYS A 23 5.96 -4.65 9.49
CA LYS A 23 4.82 -3.98 10.15
C LYS A 23 5.10 -2.51 10.43
N LEU A 24 6.23 -1.97 9.95
CA LEU A 24 6.59 -0.58 10.09
C LEU A 24 5.54 0.30 9.41
N ARG A 25 4.80 1.04 10.23
CA ARG A 25 3.93 2.15 9.84
C ARG A 25 4.70 3.44 10.08
N PRO A 26 5.29 4.05 9.04
CA PRO A 26 6.00 5.29 9.21
C PRO A 26 4.97 6.41 9.39
N ASP A 27 5.00 7.03 10.56
CA ASP A 27 4.37 8.32 10.77
C ASP A 27 5.09 9.35 9.89
N CYS A 28 4.55 9.55 8.68
CA CYS A 28 5.18 10.39 7.68
C CYS A 28 4.17 11.22 6.91
N VAL A 29 4.56 12.48 6.68
CA VAL A 29 3.80 13.42 5.87
C VAL A 29 4.30 13.32 4.43
N THR A 30 3.43 12.88 3.53
CA THR A 30 3.72 12.89 2.11
C THR A 30 3.69 14.33 1.57
N LYS A 31 4.46 14.65 0.52
CA LYS A 31 4.44 16.01 -0.06
C LYS A 31 3.06 16.43 -0.55
N GLU A 32 2.26 15.45 -0.93
CA GLU A 32 0.92 15.51 -1.50
C GLU A 32 -0.15 15.56 -0.43
N SER A 33 0.17 15.31 0.84
CA SER A 33 -0.74 15.55 1.97
C SER A 33 -1.28 16.99 1.97
N ARG A 34 -0.55 17.94 1.36
CA ARG A 34 -1.02 19.33 1.13
C ARG A 34 -2.25 19.44 0.23
N TYR A 35 -2.47 18.47 -0.66
CA TYR A 35 -3.65 18.38 -1.52
C TYR A 35 -4.76 17.52 -0.89
N MET A 36 -4.48 16.88 0.24
CA MET A 36 -5.43 16.02 0.98
C MET A 36 -6.00 16.72 2.23
N ASP A 37 -5.65 17.97 2.47
CA ASP A 37 -6.30 18.84 3.47
C ASP A 37 -7.73 19.20 2.99
N MET A 38 -8.62 18.21 3.07
CA MET A 38 -10.02 18.32 2.69
C MET A 38 -10.79 19.31 3.57
N ASP A 39 -10.28 19.56 4.78
CA ASP A 39 -10.92 20.41 5.79
C ASP A 39 -10.37 21.85 5.78
N GLY A 40 -9.37 22.15 4.94
CA GLY A 40 -8.76 23.49 4.82
C GLY A 40 -8.04 23.96 6.09
N THR A 41 -7.64 23.02 6.94
CA THR A 41 -7.04 23.28 8.27
C THR A 41 -5.56 23.64 8.19
N GLY A 42 -4.92 23.40 7.04
CA GLY A 42 -3.48 23.52 6.84
C GLY A 42 -2.66 22.47 7.58
N VAL A 43 -3.30 21.50 8.23
CA VAL A 43 -2.64 20.40 8.94
C VAL A 43 -2.32 19.29 7.93
N ALA A 44 -1.06 18.90 7.87
CA ALA A 44 -0.65 17.77 7.05
C ALA A 44 -1.29 16.48 7.54
N VAL A 45 -1.94 15.75 6.64
CA VAL A 45 -2.43 14.39 6.92
C VAL A 45 -1.23 13.45 7.08
N GLU A 46 -1.05 12.93 8.29
CA GLU A 46 -0.13 11.84 8.62
C GLU A 46 -0.61 10.55 7.94
N SER A 47 0.32 9.77 7.39
CA SER A 47 -0.02 8.47 6.78
C SER A 47 0.10 7.33 7.78
N ASP A 48 -0.88 6.43 7.77
CA ASP A 48 -0.94 5.18 8.53
C ASP A 48 -0.60 3.96 7.64
N GLU A 49 -0.19 4.21 6.40
CA GLU A 49 0.13 3.22 5.38
C GLU A 49 1.29 2.32 5.82
N PHE A 50 1.17 1.03 5.50
CA PHE A 50 2.26 0.10 5.68
C PHE A 50 3.40 0.38 4.71
N MET A 51 4.63 0.23 5.19
CA MET A 51 5.83 0.34 4.36
C MET A 51 6.35 -1.04 3.98
N PHE A 52 6.53 -1.28 2.69
CA PHE A 52 7.11 -2.50 2.16
C PHE A 52 8.43 -2.21 1.45
N ILE A 53 9.36 -3.13 1.59
CA ILE A 53 10.63 -3.13 0.87
C ILE A 53 10.73 -4.44 0.09
N SER A 54 11.49 -4.40 -1.00
CA SER A 54 11.78 -5.64 -1.72
C SER A 54 12.69 -6.54 -0.89
N GLU A 55 12.47 -7.84 -0.97
CA GLU A 55 13.39 -8.86 -0.49
C GLU A 55 14.71 -8.83 -1.28
N ASP A 56 14.62 -8.53 -2.58
CA ASP A 56 15.76 -8.37 -3.47
C ASP A 56 16.06 -6.88 -3.69
N LEU A 57 17.21 -6.42 -3.19
CA LEU A 57 17.64 -5.02 -3.31
C LEU A 57 17.84 -4.56 -4.76
N ASP A 58 18.08 -5.49 -5.69
CA ASP A 58 18.27 -5.21 -7.11
C ASP A 58 16.95 -5.24 -7.91
N VAL A 59 15.90 -5.85 -7.34
CA VAL A 59 14.57 -5.93 -7.96
C VAL A 59 13.55 -5.17 -7.11
N PRO A 60 13.06 -4.00 -7.52
CA PRO A 60 12.13 -3.25 -6.70
C PRO A 60 10.79 -4.00 -6.58
N PHE A 61 10.19 -3.96 -5.38
CA PHE A 61 8.87 -4.56 -5.14
C PHE A 61 7.82 -3.93 -6.06
N ALA A 62 7.88 -2.62 -6.34
CA ALA A 62 7.00 -1.96 -7.29
C ALA A 62 7.73 -0.94 -8.16
N ARG A 63 7.18 -0.67 -9.35
CA ARG A 63 7.62 0.40 -10.25
C ARG A 63 6.48 1.38 -10.54
N LEU A 64 6.84 2.49 -11.18
CA LEU A 64 5.86 3.42 -11.76
C LEU A 64 4.85 2.63 -12.62
N GLY A 65 3.56 2.88 -12.36
CA GLY A 65 2.45 2.16 -13.00
C GLY A 65 1.85 1.02 -12.17
N ASP A 66 2.47 0.60 -11.07
CA ASP A 66 1.91 -0.43 -10.18
C ASP A 66 0.94 0.12 -9.12
N SER A 67 0.78 1.44 -9.01
CA SER A 67 -0.23 2.04 -8.12
C SER A 67 -1.62 1.47 -8.42
N GLY A 68 -2.35 1.10 -7.36
CA GLY A 68 -3.63 0.40 -7.44
C GLY A 68 -3.52 -1.12 -7.43
N SER A 69 -2.31 -1.70 -7.40
CA SER A 69 -2.14 -3.15 -7.25
C SER A 69 -2.51 -3.60 -5.84
N ILE A 70 -3.22 -4.72 -5.73
CA ILE A 70 -3.51 -5.36 -4.44
C ILE A 70 -2.27 -6.15 -4.01
N VAL A 71 -1.94 -6.04 -2.73
CA VAL A 71 -0.92 -6.82 -2.04
C VAL A 71 -1.59 -7.96 -1.30
N TRP A 72 -1.04 -9.17 -1.42
CA TRP A 72 -1.57 -10.41 -0.88
C TRP A 72 -0.57 -11.04 0.08
N ASP A 73 -1.05 -11.71 1.13
CA ASP A 73 -0.23 -12.57 1.98
C ASP A 73 -0.06 -13.97 1.38
N THR A 74 0.71 -14.83 2.06
CA THR A 74 0.93 -16.24 1.70
C THR A 74 -0.33 -17.11 1.75
N HIS A 75 -1.39 -16.66 2.40
CA HIS A 75 -2.67 -17.36 2.52
C HIS A 75 -3.70 -16.89 1.47
N GLY A 76 -3.34 -15.92 0.62
CA GLY A 76 -4.25 -15.34 -0.37
C GLY A 76 -5.21 -14.30 0.21
N ASN A 77 -4.96 -13.79 1.42
CA ASN A 77 -5.70 -12.65 1.95
C ASN A 77 -5.15 -11.36 1.35
N ALA A 78 -6.04 -10.43 1.00
CA ALA A 78 -5.60 -9.09 0.64
C ALA A 78 -5.11 -8.38 1.90
N VAL A 79 -3.90 -7.83 1.83
CA VAL A 79 -3.25 -7.09 2.93
C VAL A 79 -3.43 -5.59 2.74
N GLY A 80 -3.46 -5.14 1.48
CA GLY A 80 -3.64 -3.72 1.20
C GLY A 80 -3.56 -3.34 -0.26
N LEU A 81 -3.69 -2.05 -0.50
CA LEU A 81 -3.67 -1.41 -1.80
C LEU A 81 -2.41 -0.58 -1.96
N LEU A 82 -1.58 -0.91 -2.95
CA LEU A 82 -0.37 -0.16 -3.24
C LEU A 82 -0.75 1.24 -3.72
N PHE A 83 -0.38 2.26 -2.96
CA PHE A 83 -0.65 3.64 -3.32
C PHE A 83 0.57 4.27 -4.01
N ARG A 84 1.77 4.09 -3.45
CA ARG A 84 2.94 4.85 -3.87
C ARG A 84 4.27 4.14 -3.59
N GLY A 85 5.33 4.57 -4.26
CA GLY A 85 6.72 4.27 -3.88
C GLY A 85 7.55 5.54 -3.67
N GLN A 86 8.56 5.45 -2.81
CA GLN A 86 9.60 6.46 -2.68
C GLN A 86 10.97 5.83 -2.46
N ARG A 87 12.02 6.61 -2.71
CA ARG A 87 13.39 6.25 -2.33
C ARG A 87 13.84 7.19 -1.22
N PRO A 88 13.97 6.71 0.03
CA PRO A 88 14.48 7.54 1.11
C PRO A 88 15.87 8.09 0.79
N ASN A 89 16.15 9.30 1.22
CA ASN A 89 17.46 9.93 1.01
C ASN A 89 18.59 9.04 1.57
N GLN A 90 19.71 9.00 0.86
CA GLN A 90 20.90 8.21 1.22
C GLN A 90 20.70 6.68 1.26
N THR A 91 19.55 6.17 0.78
CA THR A 91 19.33 4.73 0.61
C THR A 91 19.47 4.31 -0.85
N ARG A 92 19.85 3.03 -1.05
CA ARG A 92 19.86 2.39 -2.38
C ARG A 92 18.50 1.80 -2.74
N GLY A 93 17.76 1.33 -1.74
CA GLY A 93 16.47 0.66 -1.90
C GLY A 93 15.29 1.62 -2.09
N TRP A 94 14.26 1.14 -2.77
CA TRP A 94 12.95 1.77 -2.83
C TRP A 94 12.05 1.16 -1.75
N CYS A 95 11.26 2.00 -1.08
CA CYS A 95 10.15 1.55 -0.28
C CYS A 95 8.83 1.89 -0.96
N VAL A 96 7.79 1.12 -0.67
CA VAL A 96 6.44 1.38 -1.13
C VAL A 96 5.49 1.50 0.03
N TYR A 97 4.42 2.24 -0.20
CA TYR A 97 3.35 2.51 0.73
C TYR A 97 2.09 1.81 0.27
N VAL A 98 1.48 1.10 1.21
CA VAL A 98 0.31 0.27 0.98
C VAL A 98 -0.72 0.62 2.03
N THR A 99 -1.88 1.08 1.59
CA THR A 99 -3.01 1.35 2.46
C THR A 99 -3.61 0.02 2.91
N PRO A 100 -3.84 -0.21 4.22
CA PRO A 100 -4.52 -1.41 4.70
C PRO A 100 -5.84 -1.63 3.96
N ILE A 101 -6.15 -2.88 3.63
CA ILE A 101 -7.33 -3.13 2.78
C ILE A 101 -8.63 -2.81 3.51
N GLU A 102 -8.64 -2.98 4.82
CA GLU A 102 -9.76 -2.66 5.70
C GLU A 102 -10.10 -1.18 5.61
N ASP A 103 -9.11 -0.30 5.69
CA ASP A 103 -9.28 1.16 5.59
C ASP A 103 -9.86 1.55 4.22
N VAL A 104 -9.42 0.88 3.15
CA VAL A 104 -9.98 1.08 1.80
C VAL A 104 -11.46 0.70 1.79
N PHE A 105 -11.82 -0.44 2.36
CA PHE A 105 -13.20 -0.90 2.41
C PHE A 105 -14.09 0.00 3.28
N GLU A 106 -13.61 0.43 4.44
CA GLU A 106 -14.29 1.38 5.31
C GLU A 106 -14.52 2.73 4.60
N SER A 107 -13.50 3.23 3.89
CA SER A 107 -13.60 4.46 3.11
C SER A 107 -14.63 4.36 1.99
N ILE A 108 -14.67 3.23 1.26
CA ILE A 108 -15.68 2.98 0.22
C ILE A 108 -17.09 2.96 0.82
N LYS A 109 -17.29 2.24 1.94
CA LYS A 109 -18.58 2.18 2.64
C LYS A 109 -19.02 3.57 3.08
N ALA A 110 -18.16 4.31 3.76
CA ALA A 110 -18.43 5.67 4.22
C ALA A 110 -18.79 6.62 3.06
N LYS A 111 -17.98 6.65 2.00
CA LYS A 111 -18.20 7.53 0.83
C LYS A 111 -19.43 7.14 0.01
N SER A 112 -19.82 5.87 0.03
CA SER A 112 -21.06 5.41 -0.59
C SER A 112 -22.33 5.74 0.21
N GLY A 113 -22.19 6.38 1.38
CA GLY A 113 -23.30 6.57 2.32
C GLY A 113 -23.83 5.24 2.84
N ASN A 114 -22.95 4.24 3.01
CA ASN A 114 -23.25 2.86 3.42
C ASN A 114 -24.22 2.11 2.49
N LYS A 115 -24.36 2.54 1.23
CA LYS A 115 -25.13 1.82 0.21
C LYS A 115 -24.41 0.57 -0.29
N ILE A 116 -23.07 0.62 -0.35
CA ILE A 116 -22.23 -0.54 -0.63
C ILE A 116 -21.89 -1.17 0.72
N GLN A 117 -22.31 -2.42 0.93
CA GLN A 117 -22.07 -3.15 2.19
C GLN A 117 -21.08 -4.29 2.03
N GLU A 118 -21.03 -4.88 0.84
CA GLU A 118 -20.13 -5.97 0.50
C GLU A 118 -19.16 -5.55 -0.60
N ILE A 119 -17.87 -5.83 -0.36
CA ILE A 119 -16.79 -5.60 -1.31
C ILE A 119 -16.06 -6.94 -1.42
N ARG A 120 -15.80 -7.38 -2.66
CA ARG A 120 -15.22 -8.69 -2.95
C ARG A 120 -14.15 -8.54 -4.01
N PHE A 121 -13.07 -9.29 -3.88
CA PHE A 121 -12.16 -9.53 -4.99
C PHE A 121 -12.73 -10.65 -5.86
N LEU A 122 -12.84 -10.40 -7.15
CA LEU A 122 -13.22 -11.43 -8.11
C LEU A 122 -11.97 -12.27 -8.39
N GLY A 123 -11.93 -13.49 -7.86
CA GLY A 123 -11.04 -14.52 -8.39
C GLY A 123 -11.71 -15.16 -9.61
N GLU A 124 -10.95 -15.40 -10.68
CA GLU A 124 -11.42 -16.33 -11.70
C GLU A 124 -11.50 -17.76 -11.09
N PRO A 125 -12.53 -18.55 -11.44
CA PRO A 125 -12.64 -19.95 -11.02
C PRO A 125 -11.55 -20.85 -11.61
#